data_AF-A0A8D9CZB3-F1
#
_entry.id   AF-A0A8D9CZB3-F1
#
_cell.length_a   1.000
_cell.length_b   1.000
_cell.length_c   1.000
_cell.angle_alpha   90.00
_cell.angle_beta   90.00
_cell.angle_gamma   90.00
#
_symmetry.space_group_name_H-M   'P 1'
#
loop_
_entity.id
_entity.type
_entity.pdbx_description
1 polymer ?
#
loop_
_entity_poly.entity_id
_entity_poly.type
_entity_poly.pdbx_seq_one_letter_code
_entity_poly.pdbx_strand_id
1 'polypeptide(L)'
;SITIASLLSTRRKKIDACLLKLAFQATIYSLWRERNSRRHQGHPQSVDHLVCMIDKLIKNKISSLRYPRPSFYGDMMHRWMGRTT
;
A
#
# COMPACT_ATOMS: atom_id res chain seq x y z
N SER A 1 -14.02 1.03 15.16
CA SER A 1 -12.67 1.59 14.96
C SER A 1 -11.63 0.49 14.79
N ILE A 2 -10.85 0.51 13.71
CA ILE A 2 -9.72 -0.42 13.50
C ILE A 2 -8.56 0.08 14.35
N THR A 3 -8.26 -0.61 15.46
CA THR A 3 -7.12 -0.27 16.34
C THR A 3 -5.83 -0.84 15.77
N ILE A 4 -4.67 -0.26 16.10
CA ILE A 4 -3.35 -0.78 15.66
C ILE A 4 -3.17 -2.25 16.08
N ALA A 5 -3.69 -2.65 17.24
CA ALA A 5 -3.71 -4.04 17.69
C ALA A 5 -4.49 -4.96 16.73
N SER A 6 -5.60 -4.49 16.15
CA SER A 6 -6.35 -5.25 15.14
C SER A 6 -5.60 -5.39 13.81
N LEU A 7 -4.66 -4.49 13.48
CA LEU A 7 -3.76 -4.63 12.32
C LEU A 7 -2.70 -5.72 12.54
N LEU A 8 -2.32 -5.97 13.79
CA LEU A 8 -1.34 -6.97 14.19
C LEU A 8 -1.94 -8.37 14.40
N SER A 9 -3.27 -8.48 14.50
CA SER A 9 -3.97 -9.75 14.69
C SER A 9 -3.67 -10.76 13.57
N THR A 10 -3.35 -11.99 13.98
CA THR A 10 -3.05 -13.14 13.11
C THR A 10 -4.29 -13.82 12.51
N ARG A 11 -5.51 -13.33 12.79
CA ARG A 11 -6.77 -13.92 12.27
C ARG A 11 -6.95 -13.81 10.74
N ARG A 12 -6.17 -12.98 10.04
CA ARG A 12 -6.32 -12.77 8.59
C ARG A 12 -5.51 -13.79 7.79
N LYS A 13 -6.00 -14.12 6.59
CA LYS A 13 -5.21 -14.82 5.57
C LYS A 13 -3.89 -14.06 5.37
N LYS A 14 -2.79 -14.80 5.21
CA LYS A 14 -1.42 -14.25 5.13
C LYS A 14 -1.28 -13.15 4.07
N ILE A 15 -1.93 -13.34 2.91
CA ILE A 15 -1.97 -12.36 1.81
C ILE A 15 -2.67 -11.07 2.24
N ASP A 16 -3.85 -11.18 2.87
CA ASP A 16 -4.62 -10.02 3.32
C ASP A 16 -3.89 -9.24 4.42
N ALA A 17 -3.22 -9.95 5.35
CA ALA A 17 -2.38 -9.32 6.37
C ALA A 17 -1.18 -8.58 5.77
N CYS A 18 -0.52 -9.18 4.75
CA CYS A 18 0.61 -8.55 4.06
C CYS A 18 0.16 -7.29 3.30
N LEU A 19 -0.94 -7.40 2.53
CA LEU A 19 -1.49 -6.28 1.78
C LEU A 19 -1.94 -5.14 2.69
N LEU A 20 -2.53 -5.45 3.85
CA LEU A 20 -2.91 -4.45 4.83
C LEU A 20 -1.70 -3.68 5.37
N LYS A 21 -0.61 -4.39 5.71
CA LYS A 21 0.65 -3.77 6.16
C LYS A 21 1.27 -2.91 5.06
N LEU A 22 1.31 -3.41 3.83
CA LEU A 22 1.84 -2.66 2.68
C LEU A 22 1.02 -1.41 2.39
N ALA A 23 -0.31 -1.52 2.38
CA ALA A 23 -1.20 -0.38 2.17
C ALA A 23 -0.99 0.66 3.27
N PHE A 24 -0.96 0.24 4.53
CA PHE A 24 -0.71 1.13 5.66
C PHE A 24 0.64 1.85 5.56
N GLN A 25 1.71 1.12 5.24
CA GLN A 25 3.05 1.70 5.03
C GLN A 25 3.06 2.69 3.87
N ALA A 26 2.47 2.32 2.73
CA ALA A 26 2.39 3.18 1.54
C ALA A 26 1.59 4.47 1.83
N THR A 27 0.46 4.36 2.55
CA THR A 27 -0.34 5.51 2.95
C THR A 27 0.43 6.46 3.85
N ILE A 28 1.08 5.94 4.91
CA ILE A 28 1.90 6.77 5.82
C ILE A 28 3.03 7.45 5.06
N TYR A 29 3.75 6.70 4.22
CA TYR A 29 4.86 7.25 3.44
C TYR A 29 4.39 8.36 2.50
N SER A 30 3.30 8.15 1.76
CA SER A 30 2.76 9.14 0.83
C SER A 30 2.28 10.40 1.55
N LEU A 31 1.61 10.27 2.71
CA LEU A 31 1.21 11.39 3.55
C LEU A 31 2.42 12.19 4.06
N TRP A 32 3.43 11.49 4.56
CA TRP A 32 4.66 12.12 5.01
C TRP A 32 5.35 12.86 3.85
N ARG A 33 5.48 12.22 2.68
CA ARG A 33 6.08 12.81 1.48
C ARG A 33 5.33 14.06 1.02
N GLU A 34 4.00 14.01 1.00
CA GLU A 34 3.14 15.16 0.64
C GLU A 34 3.35 16.32 1.60
N ARG A 35 3.29 16.06 2.91
CA ARG A 35 3.50 17.09 3.94
C ARG A 35 4.89 17.70 3.83
N ASN A 36 5.90 16.88 3.58
CA ASN A 36 7.27 17.35 3.40
C ASN A 36 7.41 18.20 2.14
N SER A 37 6.79 17.78 1.03
CA SER A 37 6.77 18.56 -0.21
C SER A 37 6.17 19.95 0.01
N ARG A 38 5.01 20.04 0.68
CA ARG A 38 4.38 21.34 1.01
C ARG A 38 5.27 22.21 1.88
N ARG A 39 5.97 21.62 2.86
CA ARG A 39 6.91 22.34 3.73
C ARG A 39 8.09 22.93 2.96
N HIS A 40 8.54 22.26 1.90
CA HIS A 40 9.63 22.70 1.04
C HIS A 40 9.14 23.44 -0.23
N GLN A 41 8.02 24.17 -0.12
CA GLN A 41 7.43 24.98 -1.21
C GLN A 41 7.06 24.17 -2.47
N GLY A 42 6.87 22.86 -2.32
CA GLY A 42 6.34 21.99 -3.36
C GLY A 42 4.84 22.25 -3.58
N HIS A 43 4.39 22.01 -4.81
CA HIS A 43 2.99 22.17 -5.18
C HIS A 43 2.11 21.13 -4.47
N PRO A 44 0.98 21.54 -3.86
CA PRO A 44 0.01 20.62 -3.29
C PRO A 44 -0.45 19.58 -4.31
N GLN A 45 -0.42 18.30 -3.95
CA GLN A 45 -0.99 17.25 -4.79
C GLN A 45 -2.47 17.05 -4.45
N SER A 46 -3.27 16.70 -5.47
CA SER A 46 -4.66 16.31 -5.26
C SER A 46 -4.76 14.97 -4.53
N VAL A 47 -5.88 14.76 -3.85
CA VAL A 47 -6.15 13.50 -3.16
C VAL A 47 -6.17 12.34 -4.16
N ASP A 48 -6.78 12.53 -5.33
CA ASP A 48 -6.80 11.53 -6.41
C ASP A 48 -5.39 11.14 -6.88
N HIS A 49 -4.49 12.12 -6.96
CA HIS A 49 -3.11 11.85 -7.32
C HIS A 49 -2.39 11.05 -6.24
N LEU A 50 -2.61 11.36 -4.96
CA LEU A 50 -2.06 10.57 -3.84
C LEU A 50 -2.60 9.14 -3.83
N VAL A 51 -3.89 8.94 -4.10
CA VAL A 51 -4.50 7.61 -4.20
C VAL A 51 -3.87 6.81 -5.35
N CYS A 52 -3.74 7.42 -6.53
CA CYS A 52 -3.05 6.81 -7.68
C CYS A 52 -1.59 6.45 -7.36
N MET A 53 -0.88 7.32 -6.64
CA MET A 53 0.50 7.08 -6.21
C MET A 53 0.61 5.92 -5.22
N ILE A 54 -0.31 5.84 -4.25
CA ILE A 54 -0.35 4.73 -3.28
C ILE A 54 -0.61 3.40 -3.99
N ASP A 55 -1.58 3.35 -4.91
CA ASP A 55 -1.87 2.15 -5.71
C ASP A 55 -0.64 1.70 -6.51
N LYS A 56 0.03 2.64 -7.21
CA LYS A 56 1.27 2.37 -7.95
C LYS A 56 2.39 1.87 -7.04
N LEU A 57 2.59 2.49 -5.88
CA LEU A 57 3.62 2.08 -4.92
C LEU A 57 3.40 0.65 -4.45
N ILE A 58 2.15 0.28 -4.16
CA ILE A 58 1.79 -1.07 -3.73
C ILE A 58 2.05 -2.06 -4.87
N LYS A 59 1.52 -1.82 -6.08
CA LYS A 59 1.76 -2.68 -7.25
C LYS A 59 3.26 -2.85 -7.53
N ASN A 60 4.02 -1.77 -7.54
CA ASN A 60 5.47 -1.81 -7.76
C ASN A 60 6.19 -2.63 -6.67
N LYS A 61 5.78 -2.48 -5.41
CA LYS A 61 6.37 -3.27 -4.32
C LYS A 61 6.08 -4.76 -4.50
N ILE A 62 4.85 -5.14 -4.85
CA ILE A 62 4.48 -6.53 -5.14
C ILE A 62 5.32 -7.08 -6.30
N SER A 63 5.41 -6.32 -7.40
CA SER A 63 6.21 -6.70 -8.58
C SER A 63 7.69 -6.90 -8.25
N SER A 64 8.27 -6.00 -7.44
CA SER A 64 9.68 -6.10 -7.02
C SER A 64 9.99 -7.35 -6.19
N LEU A 65 8.97 -7.86 -5.48
CA LEU A 65 9.10 -9.05 -4.63
C LEU A 65 8.73 -10.33 -5.38
N ARG A 66 8.28 -10.27 -6.63
CA ARG A 66 7.78 -11.43 -7.38
C ARG A 66 8.85 -12.49 -7.60
N TYR A 67 10.09 -12.08 -7.89
CA TYR A 67 11.19 -13.01 -8.20
C TYR A 67 11.42 -14.09 -7.12
N PRO A 68 11.57 -13.76 -5.82
CA PRO A 68 11.81 -14.78 -4.79
C PRO A 68 10.63 -15.73 -4.52
N ARG A 69 9.37 -15.33 -4.78
CA ARG A 69 8.17 -16.19 -4.57
C ARG A 69 7.07 -15.89 -5.59
N PRO A 70 7.19 -16.38 -6.84
CA PRO A 70 6.33 -15.93 -7.94
C PRO A 70 4.85 -16.27 -7.76
N SER A 71 4.51 -17.43 -7.20
CA SER A 71 3.12 -17.83 -6.91
C SER A 71 2.47 -16.94 -5.85
N PHE A 72 3.10 -16.80 -4.68
CA PHE A 72 2.59 -16.00 -3.58
C PHE A 72 2.36 -14.53 -3.96
N TYR A 73 3.33 -13.91 -4.63
CA TYR A 73 3.21 -12.50 -5.04
C TYR A 73 2.30 -12.32 -6.27
N GLY A 74 2.15 -13.35 -7.11
CA GLY A 74 1.14 -13.39 -8.16
C GLY A 74 -0.28 -13.35 -7.57
N ASP A 75 -0.57 -14.23 -6.61
CA ASP A 75 -1.85 -14.26 -5.89
C ASP A 75 -2.10 -12.94 -5.15
N MET A 76 -1.04 -12.37 -4.56
CA MET A 76 -1.12 -11.09 -3.87
C MET A 76 -1.44 -9.92 -4.81
N MET A 77 -0.86 -9.90 -6.02
CA MET A 77 -1.18 -8.92 -7.05
C MET A 77 -2.63 -9.07 -7.51
N HIS A 78 -3.07 -10.31 -7.79
CA HIS A 78 -4.45 -10.59 -8.19
C HIS A 78 -5.44 -10.14 -7.11
N ARG A 79 -5.15 -10.43 -5.84
CA ARG A 79 -5.96 -10.01 -4.69
C ARG A 79 -5.98 -8.49 -4.47
N TRP A 80 -4.94 -7.77 -4.88
CA TRP A 80 -4.91 -6.31 -4.85
C TRP A 80 -5.76 -5.72 -5.98
N MET A 81 -5.59 -6.23 -7.21
CA MET A 81 -6.32 -5.76 -8.39
C MET A 81 -7.81 -6.11 -8.36
N GLY A 82 -8.18 -7.26 -7.80
CA GLY A 82 -9.58 -7.67 -7.64
C GLY A 82 -10.39 -6.83 -6.64
N ARG A 83 -9.81 -5.79 -6.04
CA ARG A 83 -10.50 -4.84 -5.14
C ARG A 83 -10.77 -3.47 -5.77
N THR A 84 -10.21 -3.17 -6.94
CA THR A 84 -10.33 -1.85 -7.60
C THR A 84 -11.48 -1.76 -8.62
N THR A 85 -12.54 -2.56 -8.44
CA THR A 85 -13.84 -2.39 -9.11
C THR A 85 -14.82 -1.74 -8.16
#